data_AF-A0A0M2U2Z7-F1
#
_entry.id   AF-A0A0M2U2Z7-F1
#
_cell.length_a   1.000
_cell.length_b   1.000
_cell.length_c   1.000
_cell.angle_alpha   90.00
_cell.angle_beta   90.00
_cell.angle_gamma   90.00
#
_symmetry.space_group_name_H-M   'P 1'
#
loop_
_entity.id
_entity.type
_entity.pdbx_description
1 polymer ?
#
loop_
_entity_poly.entity_id
_entity_poly.type
_entity_poly.pdbx_seq_one_letter_code
_entity_poly.pdbx_strand_id
1 'polypeptide(L)' 'MAPSKKYCGTCPWCGSTLVGRLTQNRFFCQDCFSEIAVEEEWVRVYNIGPDGGLRCQRQYASREGKKSTRRSKAV' A
#
# COMPACT_ATOMS: atom_id res chain seq x y z
N MET A 1 9.70 -2.58 18.59
CA MET A 1 9.61 -1.19 18.07
C MET A 1 9.33 -1.27 16.59
N ALA A 2 8.23 -0.64 16.16
CA ALA A 2 7.48 -0.87 14.92
C ALA A 2 8.33 -0.84 13.63
N PRO A 3 8.01 -1.69 12.62
CA PRO A 3 8.54 -1.53 11.27
C PRO A 3 8.05 -0.21 10.69
N SER A 4 8.94 0.77 10.71
CA SER A 4 8.72 2.13 10.26
C SER A 4 8.68 2.17 8.72
N LYS A 5 7.51 2.55 8.21
CA LYS A 5 7.32 3.42 7.03
C LYS A 5 8.21 3.08 5.83
N LYS A 6 7.79 2.11 5.02
CA LYS A 6 7.97 2.21 3.57
C LYS A 6 6.61 2.09 2.90
N TYR A 7 5.84 3.17 3.01
CA TYR A 7 4.69 3.34 2.15
C TYR A 7 5.19 3.64 0.75
N CYS A 8 4.79 2.77 -0.16
CA CYS A 8 5.03 2.87 -1.58
C CYS A 8 4.53 4.25 -2.03
N GLY A 9 5.43 5.14 -2.45
CA GLY A 9 5.09 6.44 -3.06
C GLY A 9 4.39 6.29 -4.41
N THR A 10 3.79 5.12 -4.65
CA THR A 10 3.21 4.68 -5.91
C THR A 10 1.97 3.87 -5.58
N CYS A 11 0.86 4.17 -6.26
CA CYS A 11 -0.39 3.48 -6.08
C CYS A 11 -0.25 2.03 -6.55
N PRO A 12 -0.57 1.03 -5.71
CA PRO A 12 -0.48 -0.39 -6.07
C PRO A 12 -1.53 -0.81 -7.12
N TRP A 13 -2.51 0.04 -7.40
CA TRP A 13 -3.57 -0.23 -8.37
C TRP A 13 -3.23 0.30 -9.76
N CYS A 14 -2.96 1.61 -9.88
CA CYS A 14 -2.72 2.26 -11.17
C CYS A 14 -1.25 2.58 -11.46
N GLY A 15 -0.35 2.43 -10.48
CA GLY A 15 1.07 2.77 -10.64
C GLY A 15 1.38 4.28 -10.61
N SER A 16 0.40 5.15 -10.33
CA SER A 16 0.64 6.59 -10.20
C SER A 16 1.45 6.94 -8.95
N THR A 17 2.29 7.97 -9.02
CA THR A 17 2.99 8.55 -7.87
C THR A 17 2.21 9.66 -7.16
N LEU A 18 1.04 10.04 -7.66
CA LEU A 18 0.14 11.02 -7.06
C LEU A 18 -0.67 10.40 -5.92
N VAL A 19 0.05 9.87 -4.92
CA VAL A 19 -0.52 9.28 -3.71
C VAL A 19 -0.30 10.24 -2.54
N GLY A 20 -1.39 10.84 -2.08
CA GLY A 20 -1.43 11.69 -0.89
C GLY A 20 -1.68 10.89 0.38
N ARG A 21 -1.27 11.43 1.53
CA ARG A 21 -1.57 10.85 2.84
C ARG A 21 -2.85 11.47 3.39
N LEU A 22 -3.84 10.64 3.72
CA LEU A 22 -5.07 11.08 4.40
C LEU A 22 -4.92 10.99 5.92
N THR A 23 -4.37 9.89 6.41
CA THR A 23 -4.23 9.61 7.85
C THR A 23 -2.90 8.90 8.11
N GLN A 24 -2.63 8.52 9.35
CA GLN A 24 -1.39 7.84 9.71
C GLN A 24 -1.17 6.55 8.91
N ASN A 25 -2.26 5.82 8.66
CA ASN A 25 -2.29 4.50 8.01
C ASN A 25 -3.11 4.47 6.72
N ARG A 26 -3.61 5.63 6.26
CA ARG A 26 -4.47 5.73 5.08
C ARG A 26 -3.91 6.71 4.06
N PHE A 27 -3.96 6.32 2.80
CA PHE A 27 -3.45 7.07 1.66
C PHE A 27 -4.51 7.14 0.57
N PHE A 28 -4.44 8.16 -0.27
CA PHE A 28 -5.38 8.38 -1.35
C PHE A 28 -4.64 8.64 -2.65
N CYS A 29 -4.99 7.89 -3.69
CA CYS A 29 -4.47 8.13 -5.03
C CYS A 29 -5.41 9.09 -5.78
N GLN A 30 -4.86 10.20 -6.25
CA GLN A 30 -5.61 11.24 -6.96
C GLN A 30 -6.01 10.84 -8.38
N ASP A 31 -5.28 9.92 -9.02
CA ASP A 31 -5.60 9.50 -10.40
C ASP A 31 -6.71 8.46 -10.46
N CYS A 32 -6.66 7.44 -9.60
CA CYS A 32 -7.61 6.32 -9.64
C CYS A 32 -8.65 6.35 -8.53
N PHE A 33 -8.73 7.47 -7.80
CA PHE A 33 -9.70 7.71 -6.72
C PHE A 33 -9.80 6.52 -5.75
N SER A 34 -8.64 5.96 -5.40
CA SER A 34 -8.57 4.76 -4.56
C SER A 34 -7.93 5.10 -3.23
N GLU A 35 -8.57 4.65 -2.15
CA GLU A 35 -8.06 4.74 -0.79
C GLU A 35 -7.26 3.47 -0.47
N ILE A 36 -6.06 3.64 0.08
CA ILE A 36 -5.15 2.58 0.47
C ILE A 36 -5.05 2.62 1.98
N ALA A 37 -5.61 1.62 2.66
CA ALA A 37 -5.51 1.45 4.09
C ALA A 37 -4.41 0.43 4.40
N VAL A 38 -3.43 0.82 5.19
CA VAL A 38 -2.33 -0.06 5.58
C VAL A 38 -2.34 -0.30 7.08
N GLU A 39 -2.62 -1.54 7.41
CA GLU A 39 -2.56 -2.10 8.74
C GLU A 39 -1.26 -2.91 8.91
N GLU A 40 -0.96 -3.31 10.14
CA GLU A 40 0.26 -4.04 10.49
C GLU A 40 0.43 -5.32 9.65
N GLU A 41 -0.67 -6.06 9.45
CA GLU A 41 -0.65 -7.35 8.74
C GLU A 41 -1.22 -7.27 7.31
N TRP A 42 -1.98 -6.23 6.98
CA TRP A 42 -2.73 -6.16 5.72
C TRP A 42 -2.68 -4.77 5.10
N VAL A 43 -2.58 -4.74 3.78
CA VAL A 43 -2.92 -3.57 2.98
C VAL A 43 -4.19 -3.85 2.20
N ARG A 44 -5.12 -2.91 2.27
CA ARG A 44 -6.39 -2.93 1.54
C ARG A 44 -6.47 -1.73 0.62
N VAL A 45 -6.94 -1.98 -0.59
CA VAL A 45 -7.20 -0.96 -1.60
C VAL A 45 -8.70 -0.90 -1.82
N TYR A 46 -9.28 0.26 -1.56
CA TYR A 46 -10.68 0.57 -1.75
C TYR A 46 -10.82 1.52 -2.94
N ASN A 47 -11.68 1.19 -3.89
CA ASN A 47 -12.11 2.14 -4.89
C ASN A 47 -13.31 2.92 -4.37
N ILE A 48 -13.29 4.24 -4.54
CA ILE A 48 -14.42 5.09 -4.20
C ILE A 48 -15.35 5.11 -5.41
N GLY A 49 -16.54 4.54 -5.24
CA GLY A 49 -17.59 4.55 -6.25
C GLY A 49 -18.15 5.95 -6.49
N PRO A 50 -18.86 6.17 -7.60
CA PRO A 50 -19.53 7.44 -7.89
C PRO A 50 -20.61 7.80 -6.85
N ASP A 51 -21.14 6.79 -6.16
CA ASP A 51 -22.06 6.90 -5.02
C ASP A 51 -21.35 7.27 -3.70
N GLY A 52 -20.03 7.41 -3.71
CA GLY A 52 -19.21 7.63 -2.52
C GLY A 52 -18.94 6.36 -1.69
N GLY A 53 -19.48 5.21 -2.11
CA GLY A 53 -19.25 3.93 -1.45
C GLY A 53 -17.82 3.42 -1.61
N LEU A 54 -17.26 2.84 -0.55
CA LEU A 54 -15.94 2.19 -0.58
C LEU A 54 -16.08 0.72 -0.96
N ARG A 55 -15.49 0.32 -2.09
CA ARG A 55 -15.47 -1.08 -2.54
C ARG A 55 -14.06 -1.63 -2.45
N CYS A 56 -13.88 -2.68 -1.64
CA CYS A 56 -12.58 -3.36 -1.54
C CYS A 56 -12.24 -4.00 -2.88
N GLN A 57 -11.22 -3.47 -3.56
CA GLN A 57 -10.71 -3.98 -4.83
C GLN A 57 -9.67 -5.07 -4.60
N ARG A 58 -8.80 -4.87 -3.61
CA ARG A 58 -7.67 -5.76 -3.37
C ARG A 58 -7.26 -5.74 -1.92
N GLN A 59 -6.91 -6.91 -1.40
CA GLN A 59 -6.25 -7.06 -0.10
C GLN A 59 -4.98 -7.87 -0.30
N TYR A 60 -3.88 -7.40 0.25
CA TYR A 60 -2.61 -8.12 0.29
C TYR A 60 -2.05 -8.12 1.70
N ALA A 61 -1.36 -9.19 2.10
CA ALA A 61 -0.64 -9.18 3.37
C ALA A 61 0.45 -8.11 3.30
N SER A 62 0.48 -7.21 4.29
CA SER A 62 1.61 -6.33 4.56
C SER A 62 2.80 -7.24 4.82
N ARG A 63 3.61 -7.48 3.80
CA ARG A 63 4.78 -8.36 3.91
C ARG A 63 5.75 -7.77 4.94
N GLU A 64 5.61 -8.14 6.20
CA GLU A 64 6.76 -8.38 7.09
C GLU A 64 7.46 -9.68 6.64
N GLY A 65 7.80 -9.74 5.35
CA GLY A 65 8.53 -10.84 4.75
C GLY A 65 9.96 -10.38 4.54
N LYS A 66 10.82 -10.69 5.51
CA LYS A 66 12.29 -10.75 5.39
C LYS A 66 12.69 -11.02 3.95
N LYS A 67 13.28 -10.04 3.24
CA LYS A 67 14.16 -10.38 2.11
C LYS A 67 15.41 -10.96 2.74
N SER A 68 15.42 -12.30 2.78
CA SER A 68 16.53 -13.19 3.07
C SER A 68 17.88 -12.57 2.65
N THR A 69 18.76 -12.42 3.64
CA THR A 69 20.19 -12.34 3.40
C THR A 69 20.63 -13.63 2.72
N ARG A 70 21.15 -13.53 1.49
CA ARG A 70 22.28 -14.35 1.04
C ARG A 70 22.98 -13.65 -0.10
N ARG A 71 23.96 -12.85 0.31
CA ARG A 71 25.19 -12.61 -0.43
C ARG A 71 25.81 -13.97 -0.75
N SER A 72 25.73 -14.42 -2.00
CA SER A 72 26.65 -15.45 -2.50
C SER A 72 27.77 -14.71 -3.23
N LYS A 73 28.90 -14.56 -2.53
CA LYS A 73 30.20 -14.25 -3.11
C LYS A 73 30.97 -15.57 -3.21
N ALA A 74 31.78 -15.69 -4.27
CA ALA A 74 32.82 -16.69 -4.53
C ALA A 74 32.40 -17.96 -5.31
N VAL A 75 32.81 -18.02 -6.58
CA VAL A 75 33.97 -18.84 -6.99
C VAL A 75 34.88 -17.97 -7.85
#